data_AF-F1L8B0-F1
#
_entry.id   AF-F1L8B0-F1
#
_cell.length_a   1.000
_cell.length_b   1.000
_cell.length_c   1.000
_cell.angle_alpha   90.00
_cell.angle_beta   90.00
_cell.angle_gamma   90.00
#
_symmetry.space_group_name_H-M   'P 1'
#
loop_
_entity.id
_entity.type
_entity.pdbx_description
1 polymer ?
#
loop_
_entity_poly.entity_id
_entity_poly.type
_entity_poly.pdbx_seq_one_letter_code
_entity_poly.pdbx_strand_id
1 'polypeptide(L)'
;MRTALTRSVWLISRRLYGIHHEGVRFASSTPGSSSIPSSPLPDDYTVNGGDDSGPSGVNVKSIGRALEAYLNEARNHSKMIAKERVQYELGKRHLANIMGIDPNNITQQDIDKSIEYLFPSGLSDPLALPVMKPPEEIMPRFRRFTFDDEGRPASSLFYTIKSNFYKLLSDIGIKTARLMQYHHEMILKNVDSKAGQELILSGSAWISKEALNKKLNEAITDEMYAQLIIAFDYLCSLPFASMERDFIFEYREEIASGTGNRLFGPQRNTIGATTGIGSSWTCGCRC
;
A
#
# COMPACT_ATOMS: atom_id res chain seq x y z
N MET A 1 5.91 -12.19 60.82
CA MET A 1 4.79 -12.26 59.86
C MET A 1 5.32 -11.91 58.48
N ARG A 2 5.07 -12.80 57.50
CA ARG A 2 5.43 -12.70 56.07
C ARG A 2 4.51 -11.64 55.41
N THR A 3 4.91 -10.88 54.39
CA THR A 3 4.91 -11.20 52.93
C THR A 3 5.69 -10.09 52.19
N ALA A 4 6.68 -10.32 51.32
CA ALA A 4 6.68 -10.91 49.97
C ALA A 4 5.92 -10.08 48.91
N LEU A 5 6.65 -9.25 48.15
CA LEU A 5 6.24 -8.75 46.84
C LEU A 5 7.34 -9.06 45.81
N THR A 6 6.95 -9.88 44.85
CA THR A 6 7.77 -10.58 43.86
C THR A 6 8.12 -9.70 42.67
N ARG A 7 9.42 -9.68 42.34
CA ARG A 7 9.97 -9.20 41.07
C ARG A 7 9.65 -10.19 39.96
N SER A 8 9.04 -9.72 38.87
CA SER A 8 8.88 -10.48 37.63
C SER A 8 9.94 -10.05 36.63
N VAL A 9 11.06 -10.79 36.63
CA VAL A 9 12.12 -10.72 35.61
C VAL A 9 11.69 -11.62 34.46
N TRP A 10 11.51 -11.06 33.26
CA TRP A 10 11.33 -11.85 32.05
C TRP A 10 12.70 -12.27 31.51
N LEU A 11 12.99 -13.56 31.66
CA LEU A 11 14.08 -14.28 31.00
C LEU A 11 13.64 -14.60 29.57
N ILE A 12 14.26 -13.97 28.58
CA ILE A 12 14.15 -14.40 27.18
C ILE A 12 15.38 -15.25 26.84
N SER A 13 15.07 -16.50 26.55
CA SER A 13 15.98 -17.59 26.25
C SER A 13 16.74 -17.35 24.94
N ARG A 14 18.08 -17.49 25.01
CA ARG A 14 18.96 -17.64 23.84
C ARG A 14 18.71 -19.00 23.20
N ARG A 15 18.16 -19.01 21.99
CA ARG A 15 18.22 -20.18 21.11
C ARG A 15 19.20 -19.91 19.98
N LEU A 16 20.36 -20.55 20.06
CA LEU A 16 21.31 -20.71 18.96
C LEU A 16 20.67 -21.64 17.92
N TYR A 17 20.54 -21.17 16.68
CA TYR A 17 20.47 -22.02 15.49
C TYR A 17 21.33 -21.42 14.39
N GLY A 18 22.27 -22.22 13.91
CA GLY A 18 23.21 -21.88 12.85
C GLY A 18 22.62 -22.06 11.45
N ILE A 19 23.06 -21.15 10.58
CA ILE A 19 23.50 -21.32 9.17
C ILE A 19 22.80 -22.42 8.35
N HIS A 20 22.04 -22.00 7.34
CA HIS A 20 22.03 -22.66 6.03
C HIS A 20 22.11 -21.63 4.91
N HIS A 21 23.17 -21.75 4.13
CA HIS A 21 23.48 -21.01 2.91
C HIS A 21 22.87 -21.82 1.75
N GLU A 22 21.87 -21.30 1.05
CA GLU A 22 21.40 -21.90 -0.20
C GLU A 22 21.96 -21.12 -1.39
N GLY A 23 22.92 -21.77 -2.06
CA GLY A 23 23.45 -21.33 -3.34
C GLY A 23 22.47 -21.65 -4.46
N VAL A 24 22.06 -20.62 -5.19
CA VAL A 24 21.30 -20.76 -6.43
C VAL A 24 22.23 -21.37 -7.49
N ARG A 25 21.97 -22.64 -7.83
CA ARG A 25 22.63 -23.34 -8.92
C ARG A 25 22.00 -22.91 -10.24
N PHE A 26 22.82 -22.36 -11.13
CA PHE A 26 22.51 -22.24 -12.55
C PHE A 26 22.43 -23.63 -13.18
N ALA A 27 21.28 -23.97 -13.75
CA ALA A 27 21.13 -25.12 -14.64
C ALA A 27 20.98 -24.61 -16.08
N SER A 28 21.98 -24.90 -16.90
CA SER A 28 21.94 -24.81 -18.35
C SER A 28 21.26 -26.04 -18.93
N SER A 29 20.27 -25.86 -19.81
CA SER A 29 19.82 -26.90 -20.72
C SER A 29 19.46 -26.31 -22.08
N THR A 30 20.20 -26.76 -23.09
CA THR A 30 20.05 -26.57 -24.54
C THR A 30 19.00 -27.54 -25.13
N PRO A 31 18.69 -27.51 -26.44
CA PRO A 31 17.33 -27.30 -26.96
C PRO A 31 16.63 -28.58 -27.44
N GLY A 32 15.30 -28.60 -27.34
CA GLY A 32 14.42 -29.61 -27.95
C GLY A 32 13.53 -28.96 -29.01
N SER A 33 13.74 -29.32 -30.27
CA SER A 33 12.96 -28.92 -31.42
C SER A 33 11.61 -29.65 -31.49
N SER A 34 10.52 -28.92 -31.65
CA SER A 34 9.30 -29.44 -32.26
C SER A 34 8.52 -28.30 -32.92
N SER A 35 8.54 -28.30 -34.24
CA SER A 35 7.82 -27.39 -35.14
C SER A 35 6.34 -27.80 -35.27
N ILE A 36 5.43 -26.85 -35.04
CA ILE A 36 4.05 -26.89 -35.57
C ILE A 36 3.79 -25.53 -36.25
N PRO A 37 3.29 -25.50 -37.50
CA PRO A 37 3.16 -24.26 -38.26
C PRO A 37 1.82 -23.57 -37.94
N SER A 38 1.87 -22.31 -37.50
CA SER A 38 0.72 -21.41 -37.51
C SER A 38 0.91 -20.34 -38.57
N SER A 39 -0.04 -20.29 -39.48
CA SER A 39 -0.22 -19.33 -40.58
C SER A 39 -0.10 -17.86 -40.13
N PRO A 40 0.39 -16.95 -41.00
CA PRO A 40 0.66 -15.57 -40.64
C PRO A 40 -0.61 -14.71 -40.76
N LEU A 41 -1.07 -14.16 -39.64
CA LEU A 41 -1.93 -12.97 -39.63
C LEU A 41 -1.02 -11.73 -39.59
N PRO A 42 -1.30 -10.67 -40.36
CA PRO A 42 -0.46 -9.49 -40.40
C PRO A 42 -0.66 -8.67 -39.12
N ASP A 43 0.29 -8.77 -38.19
CA ASP A 43 0.44 -7.83 -37.08
C ASP A 43 0.97 -6.50 -37.62
N ASP A 44 0.09 -5.67 -38.18
CA ASP A 44 0.36 -4.25 -38.41
C ASP A 44 -0.45 -3.42 -37.42
N TYR A 45 0.06 -3.33 -36.20
CA TYR A 45 -0.22 -2.20 -35.31
C TYR A 45 1.09 -1.54 -34.92
N THR A 46 1.79 -0.99 -35.91
CA THR A 46 2.76 0.08 -35.61
C THR A 46 2.00 1.32 -35.14
N VAL A 47 1.58 1.35 -33.87
CA VAL A 47 1.10 2.56 -33.21
C VAL A 47 2.32 3.45 -32.97
N ASN A 48 2.56 4.36 -33.90
CA ASN A 48 3.33 5.57 -33.66
C ASN A 48 2.58 6.41 -32.62
N GLY A 49 2.75 6.05 -31.35
CA GLY A 49 2.41 6.90 -30.21
C GLY A 49 3.44 8.00 -30.08
N GLY A 50 3.34 8.99 -30.97
CA GLY A 50 3.94 10.29 -30.76
C GLY A 50 3.23 10.96 -29.60
N ASP A 51 3.91 11.04 -28.48
CA ASP A 51 4.00 12.18 -27.56
C ASP A 51 5.09 11.83 -26.53
N ASP A 52 6.30 11.62 -27.04
CA ASP A 52 7.53 11.61 -26.26
C ASP A 52 7.83 13.05 -25.82
N SER A 53 7.16 13.47 -24.75
CA SER A 53 7.55 14.62 -23.94
C SER A 53 8.18 14.13 -22.62
N GLY A 54 9.02 13.09 -22.71
CA GLY A 54 10.10 12.84 -21.76
C GLY A 54 11.35 13.62 -22.20
N PRO A 55 12.26 13.98 -21.27
CA PRO A 55 13.42 14.79 -21.63
C PRO A 55 14.25 14.04 -22.66
N SER A 56 14.29 14.66 -23.84
CA SER A 56 15.25 14.58 -24.94
C SER A 56 16.36 13.54 -24.74
N GLY A 57 16.48 12.61 -25.69
CA GLY A 57 17.52 11.58 -25.78
C GLY A 57 18.88 12.02 -25.23
N VAL A 58 19.10 11.73 -23.95
CA VAL A 58 20.34 12.06 -23.24
C VAL A 58 21.40 11.08 -23.73
N ASN A 59 22.54 11.60 -24.18
CA ASN A 59 23.67 10.79 -24.60
C ASN A 59 24.33 10.18 -23.36
N VAL A 60 23.83 9.01 -22.95
CA VAL A 60 24.26 8.24 -21.78
C VAL A 60 25.65 7.63 -22.04
N LYS A 61 26.68 8.46 -22.14
CA LYS A 61 28.07 8.00 -22.41
C LYS A 61 28.87 7.70 -21.16
N SER A 62 28.32 7.93 -19.96
CA SER A 62 29.02 7.76 -18.69
C SER A 62 28.13 7.29 -17.55
N ILE A 63 27.04 6.55 -17.83
CA ILE A 63 26.22 5.99 -16.76
C ILE A 63 26.76 4.60 -16.38
N GLY A 64 26.85 4.34 -15.07
CA GLY A 64 27.26 3.03 -14.57
C GLY A 64 26.30 1.93 -15.03
N ARG A 65 26.85 0.74 -15.33
CA ARG A 65 26.11 -0.44 -15.81
C ARG A 65 24.87 -0.79 -14.96
N ALA A 66 24.94 -0.55 -13.65
CA ALA A 66 23.82 -0.78 -12.73
C ALA A 66 22.63 0.17 -13.02
N LEU A 67 22.91 1.45 -13.27
CA LEU A 67 21.86 2.43 -13.58
C LEU A 67 21.29 2.20 -14.99
N GLU A 68 22.10 1.77 -15.95
CA GLU A 68 21.61 1.35 -17.27
C GLU A 68 20.61 0.19 -17.18
N ALA A 69 20.96 -0.87 -16.41
CA ALA A 69 20.07 -2.01 -16.20
C ALA A 69 18.74 -1.58 -15.57
N TYR A 70 18.81 -0.71 -14.55
CA TYR A 70 17.63 -0.13 -13.91
C TYR A 70 16.74 0.67 -14.89
N LEU A 71 17.34 1.56 -15.69
CA LEU A 71 16.60 2.35 -16.67
C LEU A 71 15.95 1.47 -17.74
N ASN A 72 16.63 0.40 -18.16
CA ASN A 72 16.07 -0.57 -19.08
C ASN A 72 14.90 -1.34 -18.47
N GLU A 73 15.01 -1.77 -17.22
CA GLU A 73 13.90 -2.40 -16.49
C GLU A 73 12.70 -1.45 -16.35
N ALA A 74 12.94 -0.19 -15.97
CA ALA A 74 11.89 0.83 -15.84
C ALA A 74 11.17 1.11 -17.18
N ARG A 75 11.92 1.14 -18.29
CA ARG A 75 11.36 1.27 -19.66
C ARG A 75 10.58 0.03 -20.09
N ASN A 76 11.10 -1.16 -19.78
CA ASN A 76 10.43 -2.42 -20.10
C ASN A 76 9.11 -2.54 -19.32
N HIS A 77 9.11 -2.16 -18.04
CA HIS A 77 7.90 -2.10 -17.23
C HIS A 77 6.86 -1.15 -17.81
N SER A 78 7.25 0.08 -18.19
CA SER A 78 6.30 1.02 -18.81
C SER A 78 5.75 0.52 -20.15
N LYS A 79 6.60 -0.12 -20.98
CA LYS A 79 6.17 -0.72 -22.24
C LYS A 79 5.18 -1.87 -22.01
N MET A 80 5.45 -2.71 -21.02
CA MET A 80 4.57 -3.80 -20.63
C MET A 80 3.20 -3.27 -20.18
N ILE A 81 3.16 -2.30 -19.26
CA ILE A 81 1.91 -1.66 -18.79
C ILE A 81 1.13 -1.04 -19.96
N ALA A 82 1.81 -0.37 -20.89
CA ALA A 82 1.15 0.22 -22.06
C ALA A 82 0.53 -0.85 -22.98
N LYS A 83 1.22 -1.97 -23.20
CA LYS A 83 0.69 -3.10 -23.98
C LYS A 83 -0.54 -3.71 -23.31
N GLU A 84 -0.46 -3.99 -22.02
CA GLU A 84 -1.58 -4.54 -21.24
C GLU A 84 -2.79 -3.59 -21.23
N ARG A 85 -2.57 -2.27 -21.21
CA ARG A 85 -3.65 -1.28 -21.30
C ARG A 85 -4.39 -1.37 -22.64
N VAL A 86 -3.66 -1.52 -23.74
CA VAL A 86 -4.27 -1.69 -25.07
C VAL A 86 -5.05 -2.99 -25.14
N GLN A 87 -4.51 -4.08 -24.60
CA GLN A 87 -5.19 -5.38 -24.54
C GLN A 87 -6.45 -5.33 -23.66
N TYR A 88 -6.39 -4.63 -22.52
CA TYR A 88 -7.54 -4.42 -21.64
C TYR A 88 -8.67 -3.67 -22.34
N GLU A 89 -8.38 -2.56 -23.04
CA GLU A 89 -9.39 -1.80 -23.78
C GLU A 89 -9.99 -2.59 -24.95
N LEU A 90 -9.17 -3.40 -25.64
CA LEU A 90 -9.64 -4.31 -26.67
C LEU A 90 -10.57 -5.38 -26.09
N GLY A 91 -10.16 -6.02 -24.99
CA GLY A 91 -10.95 -7.01 -24.27
C GLY A 91 -12.26 -6.43 -23.76
N LYS A 92 -12.26 -5.20 -23.26
CA LYS A 92 -13.43 -4.50 -22.75
C LYS A 92 -14.50 -4.31 -23.84
N ARG A 93 -14.08 -3.91 -25.04
CA ARG A 93 -14.96 -3.82 -26.21
C ARG A 93 -15.52 -5.18 -26.63
N HIS A 94 -14.68 -6.22 -26.58
CA HIS A 94 -15.10 -7.57 -26.94
C HIS A 94 -16.11 -8.15 -25.93
N LEU A 95 -15.87 -7.93 -24.63
CA LEU A 95 -16.78 -8.32 -23.56
C LEU A 95 -18.13 -7.63 -23.71
N ALA A 96 -18.14 -6.32 -23.98
CA ALA A 96 -19.36 -5.56 -24.25
C ALA A 96 -20.16 -6.15 -25.42
N ASN A 97 -19.48 -6.54 -26.50
CA ASN A 97 -20.12 -7.20 -27.65
C ASN A 97 -20.73 -8.56 -27.30
N ILE A 98 -20.04 -9.39 -26.49
CA ILE A 98 -20.57 -10.69 -26.04
C ILE A 98 -21.81 -10.52 -25.16
N MET A 99 -21.79 -9.54 -24.26
CA MET A 99 -22.87 -9.29 -23.31
C MET A 99 -24.02 -8.44 -23.89
N GLY A 100 -23.85 -7.90 -25.10
CA GLY A 100 -24.82 -6.99 -25.72
C GLY A 100 -24.95 -5.63 -25.02
N ILE A 101 -23.89 -5.18 -24.35
CA ILE A 101 -23.81 -3.88 -23.65
C ILE A 101 -23.11 -2.86 -24.56
N ASP A 102 -23.47 -1.58 -24.45
CA ASP A 102 -22.77 -0.52 -25.17
C ASP A 102 -21.31 -0.39 -24.70
N PRO A 103 -20.29 -0.50 -25.59
CA PRO A 103 -18.88 -0.45 -25.22
C PRO A 103 -18.45 0.84 -24.52
N ASN A 104 -19.16 1.96 -24.74
CA ASN A 104 -18.81 3.24 -24.15
C ASN A 104 -19.32 3.40 -22.70
N ASN A 105 -20.36 2.68 -22.32
CA ASN A 105 -21.05 2.83 -21.04
C ASN A 105 -20.84 1.65 -20.07
N ILE A 106 -19.91 0.73 -20.38
CA ILE A 106 -19.63 -0.42 -19.51
C ILE A 106 -18.85 0.00 -18.26
N THR A 107 -19.42 -0.27 -17.08
CA THR A 107 -18.78 0.02 -15.78
C THR A 107 -17.98 -1.18 -15.27
N GLN A 108 -17.07 -0.97 -14.30
CA GLN A 108 -16.30 -2.07 -13.70
C GLN A 108 -17.19 -3.13 -13.03
N GLN A 109 -18.32 -2.72 -12.44
CA GLN A 109 -19.26 -3.67 -11.83
C GLN A 109 -19.91 -4.58 -12.88
N ASP A 110 -20.18 -4.05 -14.07
CA ASP A 110 -20.74 -4.84 -15.17
C ASP A 110 -19.69 -5.81 -15.73
N ILE A 111 -18.43 -5.39 -15.79
CA ILE A 111 -17.30 -6.28 -16.14
C ILE A 111 -17.22 -7.43 -15.15
N ASP A 112 -17.18 -7.14 -13.84
CA ASP A 112 -17.04 -8.15 -12.80
C ASP A 112 -18.19 -9.18 -12.84
N LYS A 113 -19.45 -8.72 -12.98
CA LYS A 113 -20.62 -9.60 -13.15
C LYS A 113 -20.55 -10.44 -14.43
N SER A 114 -20.09 -9.85 -15.52
CA SER A 114 -19.97 -10.55 -16.80
C SER A 114 -18.92 -11.67 -16.72
N ILE A 115 -17.78 -11.40 -16.07
CA ILE A 115 -16.73 -12.40 -15.85
C ILE A 115 -17.22 -13.53 -14.94
N GLU A 116 -17.93 -13.21 -13.84
CA GLU A 116 -18.53 -14.20 -12.95
C GLU A 116 -19.50 -15.14 -13.70
N TYR A 117 -20.31 -14.56 -14.60
CA TYR A 117 -21.27 -15.31 -15.41
C TYR A 117 -20.59 -16.19 -16.48
N LEU A 118 -19.62 -15.64 -17.23
CA LEU A 118 -18.93 -16.35 -18.31
C LEU A 118 -17.96 -17.42 -17.80
N PHE A 119 -17.31 -17.16 -16.66
CA PHE A 119 -16.32 -18.04 -16.04
C PHE A 119 -16.72 -18.35 -14.58
N PRO A 120 -17.78 -19.15 -14.37
CA PRO A 120 -18.20 -19.51 -13.03
C PRO A 120 -17.10 -20.32 -12.36
N SER A 121 -16.62 -19.87 -11.21
CA SER A 121 -15.63 -20.58 -10.40
C SER A 121 -16.20 -20.87 -9.02
N GLY A 122 -15.93 -22.08 -8.50
CA GLY A 122 -16.37 -22.52 -7.17
C GLY A 122 -15.33 -22.29 -6.08
N LEU A 123 -14.37 -21.39 -6.31
CA LEU A 123 -13.29 -21.12 -5.36
C LEU A 123 -13.80 -20.21 -4.23
N SER A 124 -13.41 -20.52 -2.99
CA SER A 124 -13.82 -19.75 -1.82
C SER A 124 -13.01 -18.47 -1.61
N ASP A 125 -11.77 -18.43 -2.10
CA ASP A 125 -10.87 -17.28 -1.96
C ASP A 125 -11.13 -16.27 -3.09
N PRO A 126 -11.52 -15.01 -2.80
CA PRO A 126 -11.78 -14.00 -3.81
C PRO A 126 -10.55 -13.64 -4.65
N LEU A 127 -9.33 -13.80 -4.13
CA LEU A 127 -8.10 -13.50 -4.87
C LEU A 127 -7.78 -14.55 -5.95
N ALA A 128 -8.36 -15.74 -5.85
CA ALA A 128 -8.17 -16.82 -6.80
C ALA A 128 -9.24 -16.84 -7.92
N LEU A 129 -10.24 -15.96 -7.84
CA LEU A 129 -11.29 -15.84 -8.84
C LEU A 129 -10.74 -15.19 -10.13
N PRO A 130 -11.33 -15.50 -11.31
CA PRO A 130 -10.99 -14.80 -12.54
C PRO A 130 -11.39 -13.33 -12.42
N VAL A 131 -10.46 -12.41 -12.71
CA VAL A 131 -10.68 -10.96 -12.63
C VAL A 131 -10.19 -10.25 -13.89
N MET A 132 -10.93 -9.24 -14.34
CA MET A 132 -10.54 -8.38 -15.44
C MET A 132 -10.58 -6.92 -14.97
N LYS A 133 -9.40 -6.34 -14.72
CA LYS A 133 -9.22 -4.98 -14.18
C LYS A 133 -8.11 -4.24 -14.93
N PRO A 134 -8.07 -2.90 -14.82
CA PRO A 134 -6.97 -2.13 -15.38
C PRO A 134 -5.60 -2.62 -14.88
N PRO A 135 -4.55 -2.61 -15.73
CA PRO A 135 -3.24 -3.17 -15.39
C PRO A 135 -2.58 -2.49 -14.18
N GLU A 136 -2.91 -1.23 -13.91
CA GLU A 136 -2.35 -0.46 -12.78
C GLU A 136 -2.77 -0.97 -11.40
N GLU A 137 -3.91 -1.67 -11.31
CA GLU A 137 -4.42 -2.22 -10.05
C GLU A 137 -3.91 -3.64 -9.81
N ILE A 138 -3.75 -4.43 -10.87
CA ILE A 138 -3.35 -5.84 -10.78
C ILE A 138 -1.83 -6.02 -10.79
N MET A 139 -1.11 -5.18 -11.52
CA MET A 139 0.34 -5.32 -11.65
C MET A 139 1.04 -4.70 -10.44
N PRO A 140 2.16 -5.28 -9.99
CA PRO A 140 2.92 -4.71 -8.89
C PRO A 140 3.42 -3.31 -9.27
N ARG A 141 3.28 -2.36 -8.34
CA ARG A 141 3.76 -0.99 -8.55
C ARG A 141 5.29 -0.98 -8.63
N PHE A 142 5.82 -0.55 -9.77
CA PHE A 142 7.26 -0.34 -9.93
C PHE A 142 7.71 0.95 -9.22
N ARG A 143 8.65 0.82 -8.28
CA ARG A 143 9.23 1.98 -7.60
C ARG A 143 10.21 2.68 -8.52
N ARG A 144 9.81 3.83 -9.07
CA ARG A 144 10.68 4.67 -9.90
C ARG A 144 11.54 5.60 -9.03
N PHE A 145 12.85 5.52 -9.18
CA PHE A 145 13.82 6.48 -8.66
C PHE A 145 14.02 7.59 -9.68
N THR A 146 14.21 8.80 -9.17
CA THR A 146 14.54 9.97 -9.98
C THR A 146 16.04 10.22 -9.92
N PHE A 147 16.65 10.34 -11.09
CA PHE A 147 18.07 10.63 -11.26
C PHE A 147 18.22 11.86 -12.14
N ASP A 148 19.27 12.64 -11.89
CA ASP A 148 19.71 13.70 -12.78
C ASP A 148 20.41 13.12 -14.01
N ASP A 149 20.68 13.95 -15.02
CA ASP A 149 21.36 13.54 -16.26
C ASP A 149 22.77 12.94 -16.01
N GLU A 150 23.41 13.33 -14.91
CA GLU A 150 24.71 12.80 -14.46
C GLU A 150 24.58 11.44 -13.72
N GLY A 151 23.36 10.92 -13.57
CA GLY A 151 23.08 9.70 -12.81
C GLY A 151 23.08 9.89 -11.28
N ARG A 152 23.09 11.15 -10.81
CA ARG A 152 22.97 11.48 -9.38
C ARG A 152 21.53 11.23 -8.90
N PRO A 153 21.31 10.50 -7.79
CA PRO A 153 19.98 10.37 -7.21
C PRO A 153 19.43 11.73 -6.73
N ALA A 154 18.15 12.00 -7.00
CA ALA A 154 17.53 13.28 -6.62
C ALA A 154 17.43 13.49 -5.10
N SER A 155 17.26 12.41 -4.33
CA SER A 155 17.23 12.45 -2.87
C SER A 155 18.60 12.21 -2.28
N SER A 156 19.02 13.05 -1.33
CA SER A 156 20.25 12.85 -0.56
C SER A 156 20.22 11.55 0.27
N LEU A 157 19.04 11.10 0.68
CA LEU A 157 18.85 9.90 1.51
C LEU A 157 18.76 8.61 0.69
N PHE A 158 19.02 8.65 -0.62
CA PHE A 158 18.95 7.49 -1.50
C PHE A 158 19.82 6.31 -1.01
N TYR A 159 21.04 6.59 -0.54
CA TYR A 159 21.99 5.57 -0.10
C TYR A 159 21.61 4.87 1.22
N THR A 160 20.54 5.30 1.87
CA THR A 160 19.98 4.63 3.06
C THR A 160 19.09 3.43 2.70
N ILE A 161 18.88 3.15 1.41
CA ILE A 161 17.97 2.13 0.85
C ILE A 161 16.48 2.49 1.05
N LYS A 162 16.12 3.05 2.20
CA LYS A 162 14.75 3.47 2.57
C LYS A 162 14.63 4.98 2.65
N SER A 163 14.83 5.65 1.51
CA SER A 163 14.90 7.10 1.43
C SER A 163 13.65 7.81 1.94
N ASN A 164 12.45 7.28 1.65
CA ASN A 164 11.20 7.94 2.02
C ASN A 164 10.93 7.83 3.52
N PHE A 165 11.20 6.67 4.12
CA PHE A 165 11.13 6.47 5.56
C PHE A 165 12.04 7.43 6.34
N TYR A 166 13.33 7.48 5.98
CA TYR A 166 14.27 8.35 6.71
C TYR A 166 14.03 9.83 6.44
N LYS A 167 13.46 10.17 5.26
CA LYS A 167 12.98 11.53 5.00
C LYS A 167 11.88 11.92 5.99
N LEU A 168 10.88 11.07 6.17
CA LEU A 168 9.81 11.30 7.14
C LEU A 168 10.35 11.46 8.57
N LEU A 169 11.29 10.61 8.98
CA LEU A 169 11.92 10.73 10.30
C LEU A 169 12.69 12.04 10.47
N SER A 170 13.42 12.46 9.42
CA SER A 170 14.11 13.74 9.38
C SER A 170 13.13 14.92 9.49
N ASP A 171 12.01 14.85 8.77
CA ASP A 171 10.98 15.88 8.80
C ASP A 171 10.40 16.04 10.22
N ILE A 172 10.09 14.92 10.90
CA ILE A 172 9.66 14.93 12.31
C ILE A 172 10.71 15.60 13.21
N GLY A 173 11.99 15.29 13.01
CA GLY A 173 13.09 15.91 13.75
C GLY A 173 13.17 17.43 13.55
N ILE A 174 13.00 17.90 12.32
CA ILE A 174 12.99 19.34 11.98
C ILE A 174 11.80 20.04 12.65
N LYS A 175 10.60 19.44 12.58
CA LYS A 175 9.40 19.99 13.24
C LYS A 175 9.55 20.06 14.75
N THR A 176 10.09 19.01 15.35
CA THR A 176 10.40 18.95 16.78
C THR A 176 11.37 20.08 17.18
N ALA A 177 12.47 20.24 16.46
CA ALA A 177 13.45 21.29 16.72
C ALA A 177 12.84 22.70 16.59
N ARG A 178 11.98 22.90 15.58
CA ARG A 178 11.24 24.16 15.39
C ARG A 178 10.34 24.49 16.58
N LEU A 179 9.56 23.52 17.07
CA LEU A 179 8.70 23.70 18.24
C LEU A 179 9.51 24.01 19.51
N MET A 180 10.63 23.30 19.70
CA MET A 180 11.52 23.54 20.84
C MET A 180 12.13 24.95 20.81
N GLN A 181 12.59 25.41 19.63
CA GLN A 181 13.11 26.77 19.44
C GLN A 181 12.05 27.82 19.74
N TYR A 182 10.84 27.64 19.19
CA TYR A 182 9.73 28.55 19.44
C TYR A 182 9.35 28.62 20.93
N HIS A 183 9.28 27.46 21.60
CA HIS A 183 9.03 27.41 23.04
C HIS A 183 10.11 28.15 23.84
N HIS A 184 11.38 27.99 23.47
CA HIS A 184 12.47 28.74 24.10
C HIS A 184 12.31 30.25 23.92
N GLU A 185 11.96 30.73 22.72
CA GLU A 185 11.69 32.15 22.48
C GLU A 185 10.51 32.69 23.30
N MET A 186 9.45 31.89 23.50
CA MET A 186 8.30 32.31 24.31
C MET A 186 8.66 32.43 25.80
N ILE A 187 9.51 31.52 26.30
CA ILE A 187 10.06 31.60 27.67
C ILE A 187 10.87 32.90 27.84
N LEU A 188 11.74 33.24 26.88
CA LEU A 188 12.53 34.47 26.93
C LEU A 188 11.66 35.73 26.94
N LYS A 189 10.51 35.69 26.25
CA LYS A 189 9.54 36.79 26.21
C LYS A 189 8.63 36.83 27.45
N ASN A 190 8.77 35.87 28.37
CA ASN A 190 7.95 35.71 29.58
C ASN A 190 6.44 35.66 29.30
N VAL A 191 6.06 35.10 28.14
CA VAL A 191 4.66 34.90 27.76
C VAL A 191 4.23 33.51 28.22
N ASP A 192 3.22 33.46 29.08
CA ASP A 192 2.70 32.19 29.61
C ASP A 192 2.17 31.31 28.49
N SER A 193 2.87 30.20 28.26
CA SER A 193 2.68 29.27 27.14
C SER A 193 1.45 28.37 27.26
N LYS A 194 0.66 28.49 28.33
CA LYS A 194 -0.38 27.52 28.71
C LYS A 194 -1.77 27.75 28.10
N ALA A 195 -2.01 28.88 27.43
CA ALA A 195 -3.38 29.37 27.28
C ALA A 195 -4.17 28.96 26.01
N GLY A 196 -3.69 28.09 25.11
CA GLY A 196 -4.55 27.78 23.95
C GLY A 196 -4.07 26.84 22.85
N GLN A 197 -3.15 25.92 23.10
CA GLN A 197 -2.58 25.08 22.03
C GLN A 197 -2.42 23.61 22.41
N GLU A 198 -3.26 23.09 23.30
CA GLU A 198 -3.34 21.65 23.51
C GLU A 198 -3.96 20.98 22.29
N LEU A 199 -3.24 20.02 21.71
CA LEU A 199 -3.64 19.34 20.49
C LEU A 199 -4.57 18.18 20.88
N ILE A 200 -5.85 18.28 20.54
CA ILE A 200 -6.84 17.23 20.80
C ILE A 200 -6.68 16.12 19.76
N LEU A 201 -6.22 14.96 20.21
CA LEU A 201 -6.00 13.76 19.37
C LEU A 201 -7.17 12.76 19.44
N SER A 202 -8.15 13.02 20.29
CA SER A 202 -9.30 12.14 20.54
C SER A 202 -10.07 11.82 19.26
N GLY A 203 -10.34 10.53 19.01
CA GLY A 203 -11.10 10.05 17.85
C GLY A 203 -10.26 9.63 16.64
N SER A 204 -8.93 9.76 16.71
CA SER A 204 -8.02 9.36 15.64
C SER A 204 -6.95 8.38 16.14
N ALA A 205 -6.56 7.42 15.31
CA ALA A 205 -5.47 6.49 15.57
C ALA A 205 -4.26 6.80 14.68
N TRP A 206 -3.09 6.31 15.07
CA TRP A 206 -1.92 6.31 14.19
C TRP A 206 -2.15 5.36 13.01
N ILE A 207 -1.67 5.76 11.83
CA ILE A 207 -1.72 4.94 10.62
C ILE A 207 -1.13 3.53 10.86
N SER A 208 -1.80 2.50 10.34
CA SER A 208 -1.31 1.12 10.43
C SER A 208 0.01 0.92 9.65
N LYS A 209 0.81 -0.09 10.02
CA LYS A 209 2.06 -0.43 9.30
C LYS A 209 1.83 -0.65 7.80
N GLU A 210 0.75 -1.33 7.46
CA GLU A 210 0.39 -1.66 6.07
C GLU A 210 0.01 -0.42 5.28
N ALA A 211 -0.82 0.45 5.86
CA ALA A 211 -1.19 1.72 5.25
C ALA A 211 0.04 2.64 5.08
N LEU A 212 0.97 2.65 6.05
CA LEU A 212 2.23 3.38 5.95
C LEU A 212 3.14 2.85 4.82
N ASN A 213 3.27 1.52 4.71
CA ASN A 213 4.01 0.88 3.61
C ASN A 213 3.42 1.29 2.25
N LYS A 214 2.09 1.30 2.13
CA LYS A 214 1.38 1.72 0.92
C LYS A 214 1.58 3.21 0.62
N LYS A 215 1.55 4.07 1.64
CA LYS A 215 1.77 5.52 1.50
C LYS A 215 3.19 5.84 1.04
N LEU A 216 4.20 5.19 1.64
CA LEU A 216 5.62 5.43 1.32
C LEU A 216 6.13 4.61 0.13
N ASN A 217 5.39 3.59 -0.31
CA ASN A 217 5.81 2.57 -1.29
C ASN A 217 7.14 1.90 -0.89
N GLU A 218 7.32 1.64 0.40
CA GLU A 218 8.51 1.03 1.00
C GLU A 218 8.13 -0.06 2.00
N ALA A 219 8.96 -1.09 2.13
CA ALA A 219 8.77 -2.14 3.11
C ALA A 219 9.40 -1.76 4.47
N ILE A 220 8.57 -1.55 5.49
CA ILE A 220 9.00 -1.16 6.84
C ILE A 220 8.95 -2.37 7.77
N THR A 221 9.98 -2.51 8.61
CA THR A 221 10.03 -3.54 9.66
C THR A 221 9.29 -3.07 10.90
N ASP A 222 8.86 -4.00 11.74
CA ASP A 222 8.07 -3.68 12.94
C ASP A 222 8.85 -2.78 13.91
N GLU A 223 10.16 -3.00 14.02
CA GLU A 223 11.07 -2.17 14.82
C GLU A 223 11.12 -0.72 14.34
N MET A 224 11.23 -0.52 13.01
CA MET A 224 11.27 0.81 12.40
C MET A 224 9.94 1.54 12.58
N TYR A 225 8.82 0.82 12.47
CA TYR A 225 7.50 1.37 12.74
C TYR A 225 7.39 1.82 14.21
N ALA A 226 7.84 1.01 15.16
CA ALA A 226 7.83 1.38 16.58
C ALA A 226 8.64 2.65 16.86
N GLN A 227 9.84 2.78 16.25
CA GLN A 227 10.68 3.98 16.36
C GLN A 227 9.98 5.23 15.82
N LEU A 228 9.29 5.10 14.69
CA LEU A 228 8.53 6.19 14.08
C LEU A 228 7.35 6.63 14.96
N ILE A 229 6.62 5.69 15.57
CA ILE A 229 5.54 6.01 16.50
C ILE A 229 6.07 6.75 17.73
N ILE A 230 7.19 6.30 18.30
CA ILE A 230 7.84 7.00 19.43
C ILE A 230 8.21 8.44 19.05
N ALA A 231 8.71 8.67 17.83
CA ALA A 231 9.05 10.01 17.37
C ALA A 231 7.81 10.92 17.22
N PHE A 232 6.70 10.37 16.73
CA PHE A 232 5.43 11.08 16.63
C PHE A 232 4.81 11.37 18.00
N ASP A 233 4.81 10.40 18.92
CA ASP A 233 4.34 10.60 20.29
C ASP A 233 5.17 11.67 21.00
N TYR A 234 6.49 11.68 20.78
CA TYR A 234 7.35 12.75 21.28
C TYR A 234 6.95 14.11 20.72
N LEU A 235 6.74 14.24 19.41
CA LEU A 235 6.27 15.47 18.77
C LEU A 235 4.94 15.97 19.37
N CYS A 236 4.00 15.06 19.63
CA CYS A 236 2.71 15.40 20.26
C CYS A 236 2.84 15.82 21.74
N SER A 237 3.86 15.32 22.45
CA SER A 237 4.11 15.66 23.86
C SER A 237 4.68 17.07 24.06
N LEU A 238 5.15 17.72 22.99
CA LEU A 238 5.78 19.03 23.07
C LEU A 238 4.76 20.16 23.31
N PRO A 239 5.17 21.23 24.01
CA PRO A 239 4.38 22.45 24.06
C PRO A 239 4.23 23.04 22.65
N PHE A 240 3.07 23.64 22.37
CA PHE A 240 2.74 24.23 21.07
C PHE A 240 2.65 23.24 19.89
N ALA A 241 2.46 21.94 20.15
CA ALA A 241 2.25 20.93 19.12
C ALA A 241 1.12 21.29 18.13
N SER A 242 0.11 22.06 18.57
CA SER A 242 -0.99 22.56 17.72
C SER A 242 -0.52 23.27 16.45
N MET A 243 0.66 23.92 16.47
CA MET A 243 1.23 24.59 15.30
C MET A 243 1.50 23.63 14.12
N GLU A 244 1.85 22.38 14.41
CA GLU A 244 2.18 21.36 13.41
C GLU A 244 1.05 20.32 13.26
N ARG A 245 -0.20 20.75 13.53
CA ARG A 245 -1.40 19.93 13.45
C ARG A 245 -1.55 19.27 12.07
N ASP A 246 -1.42 20.04 11.00
CA ASP A 246 -1.66 19.54 9.64
C ASP A 246 -0.75 18.36 9.29
N PHE A 247 0.51 18.45 9.72
CA PHE A 247 1.49 17.39 9.54
C PHE A 247 1.15 16.14 10.35
N ILE A 248 0.71 16.29 11.61
CA ILE A 248 0.34 15.16 12.47
C ILE A 248 -0.90 14.44 11.91
N PHE A 249 -1.92 15.19 11.49
CA PHE A 249 -3.17 14.61 10.98
C PHE A 249 -3.00 13.92 9.62
N GLU A 250 -1.97 14.26 8.84
CA GLU A 250 -1.62 13.56 7.60
C GLU A 250 -1.27 12.07 7.82
N TYR A 251 -0.82 11.72 9.03
CA TYR A 251 -0.43 10.36 9.43
C TYR A 251 -1.39 9.73 10.44
N ARG A 252 -2.60 10.31 10.58
CA ARG A 252 -3.66 9.77 11.41
C ARG A 252 -4.84 9.30 10.58
N GLU A 253 -5.45 8.23 11.05
CA GLU A 253 -6.69 7.68 10.49
C GLU A 253 -7.83 7.93 11.48
N GLU A 254 -8.97 8.37 10.96
CA GLU A 254 -10.16 8.56 11.78
C GLU A 254 -10.69 7.19 12.23
N ILE A 255 -10.91 7.04 13.53
CA ILE A 255 -11.52 5.82 14.05
C ILE A 255 -13.01 5.95 13.81
N ALA A 256 -13.52 5.23 12.81
CA ALA A 256 -14.97 5.04 12.64
C ALA A 256 -15.50 4.31 13.87
N SER A 257 -15.91 5.07 14.88
CA SER A 257 -16.63 4.54 16.03
C SER A 257 -17.99 4.11 15.54
N GLY A 258 -18.10 2.84 15.15
CA GLY A 258 -19.38 2.21 14.87
C GLY A 258 -20.18 2.15 16.16
N THR A 259 -20.87 3.23 16.52
CA THR A 259 -22.06 3.13 17.35
C THR A 259 -22.98 2.21 16.59
N GLY A 260 -22.99 0.93 16.96
CA GLY A 260 -23.91 -0.06 16.44
C GLY A 260 -25.31 0.41 16.78
N ASN A 261 -25.89 1.23 15.90
CA ASN A 261 -27.31 1.51 15.90
C ASN A 261 -27.94 0.13 15.69
N ARG A 262 -28.33 -0.49 16.81
CA ARG A 262 -29.27 -1.60 16.83
C ARG A 262 -30.48 -1.05 16.11
N LEU A 263 -30.59 -1.34 14.81
CA LEU A 263 -31.76 -1.03 14.00
C LEU A 263 -32.89 -1.88 14.60
N PHE A 264 -33.55 -1.34 15.62
CA PHE A 264 -34.80 -1.87 16.10
C PHE A 264 -35.79 -1.67 14.94
N GLY A 265 -36.31 -2.77 14.39
CA GLY A 265 -37.34 -2.72 13.36
C GLY A 265 -38.56 -1.89 13.82
N PRO A 266 -39.40 -1.41 12.90
CA PRO A 266 -40.58 -0.65 13.26
C PRO A 266 -41.44 -1.45 14.25
N GLN A 267 -41.78 -0.82 15.38
CA GLN A 267 -42.64 -1.40 16.42
C GLN A 267 -44.03 -1.66 15.82
N ARG A 268 -44.28 -2.89 15.35
CA ARG A 268 -45.63 -3.31 14.96
C ARG A 268 -46.44 -3.54 16.23
N ASN A 269 -47.28 -2.57 16.55
CA ASN A 269 -48.35 -2.65 17.53
C ASN A 269 -49.43 -3.64 17.04
N THR A 270 -49.15 -4.94 17.19
CA THR A 270 -50.13 -6.01 16.99
C THR A 270 -50.11 -6.95 18.18
N ILE A 271 -51.28 -7.07 18.83
CA ILE A 271 -51.57 -8.03 19.88
C ILE A 271 -51.46 -9.43 19.24
N GLY A 272 -50.33 -10.10 19.40
CA GLY A 272 -50.11 -11.47 18.92
C GLY A 272 -48.73 -11.72 18.31
N ALA A 273 -47.95 -12.57 18.99
CA ALA A 273 -46.75 -13.28 18.55
C ALA A 273 -45.50 -12.45 18.15
N THR A 274 -44.57 -12.31 19.11
CA THR A 274 -43.20 -11.87 18.86
C THR A 274 -42.34 -13.08 18.45
N THR A 275 -42.02 -13.20 17.15
CA THR A 275 -41.04 -14.20 16.68
C THR A 275 -39.67 -13.55 16.54
N GLY A 276 -38.84 -13.67 17.56
CA GLY A 276 -37.40 -13.46 17.42
C GLY A 276 -36.80 -14.64 16.67
N ILE A 277 -36.15 -14.40 15.53
CA ILE A 277 -35.47 -15.44 14.77
C ILE A 277 -34.19 -15.82 15.54
N GLY A 278 -34.30 -16.81 16.43
CA GLY A 278 -33.17 -17.47 17.07
C GLY A 278 -32.82 -18.73 16.29
N SER A 279 -31.65 -18.79 15.66
CA SER A 279 -31.16 -19.98 14.96
C SER A 279 -30.62 -21.01 15.96
N SER A 280 -31.44 -22.00 16.35
CA SER A 280 -30.97 -23.17 17.11
C SER A 280 -30.52 -24.27 16.16
N TRP A 281 -29.23 -24.59 16.16
CA TRP A 281 -28.68 -25.75 15.46
C TRP A 281 -28.75 -26.99 16.36
N THR A 282 -29.66 -27.92 16.10
CA THR A 282 -29.61 -29.26 16.68
C THR A 282 -28.94 -30.20 15.68
N CYS A 283 -27.71 -30.62 15.99
CA CYS A 283 -26.95 -31.60 15.24
C CYS A 283 -27.48 -33.01 15.58
N GLY A 284 -28.17 -33.65 14.63
CA GLY A 284 -28.67 -35.02 14.76
C GLY A 284 -27.64 -36.03 14.27
N CYS A 285 -26.86 -36.60 15.19
CA CYS A 285 -26.12 -37.84 14.93
C CYS A 285 -27.12 -39.00 14.85
N ARG A 286 -27.10 -39.75 13.74
CA ARG A 286 -27.78 -41.05 13.64
C ARG A 286 -26.71 -42.12 13.44
N CYS A 287 -26.60 -42.98 14.46
CA CYS A 287 -25.84 -44.23 14.42
C CYS A 287 -26.50 -45.24 13.48
#